data_AF-A0A957W2W1-F1
#
_entry.id   AF-A0A957W2W1-F1
#
_cell.length_a   1.000
_cell.length_b   1.000
_cell.length_c   1.000
_cell.angle_alpha   90.00
_cell.angle_beta   90.00
_cell.angle_gamma   90.00
#
_symmetry.space_group_name_H-M   'P 1'
#
loop_
_entity.id
_entity.type
_entity.pdbx_description
1 polymer ?
#
loop_
_entity_poly.entity_id
_entity_poly.type
_entity_poly.pdbx_seq_one_letter_code
_entity_poly.pdbx_strand_id
1 'polypeptide(L)'
;MRIVSRQAWVLLFLVGLGIAYFAYDNIVVIPALDPADPDRGWAWLTTDPAVIDYIKDWFRTFGYWVLAIAVLVIVISTTGFRQGQRWAWYSLLYLPVHLGIHMVIWPWAIPILAVLMAMTLAGLLLPFRIFFPSKNRG
;
A
#
# COMPACT_ATOMS: atom_id res chain seq x y z
N MET A 1 -3.67 -24.96 9.39
CA MET A 1 -4.13 -23.62 9.86
C MET A 1 -3.14 -22.88 10.75
N ARG A 2 -2.49 -23.50 11.76
CA ARG A 2 -1.59 -22.81 12.71
C ARG A 2 -0.37 -22.14 12.05
N ILE A 3 0.22 -22.78 11.03
CA ILE A 3 1.37 -22.25 10.26
C ILE A 3 0.94 -21.05 9.40
N VAL A 4 -0.17 -21.18 8.66
CA VAL A 4 -0.74 -20.09 7.82
C VAL A 4 -1.03 -18.84 8.65
N SER A 5 -1.65 -19.01 9.82
CA SER A 5 -1.93 -17.92 10.76
C SER A 5 -0.64 -17.24 11.25
N ARG A 6 0.44 -17.99 11.46
CA ARG A 6 1.74 -17.46 11.90
C ARG A 6 2.50 -16.70 10.80
N GLN A 7 2.20 -16.98 9.53
CA GLN A 7 2.85 -16.36 8.37
C GLN A 7 2.02 -15.24 7.73
N ALA A 8 0.85 -14.92 8.26
CA ALA A 8 -0.04 -13.89 7.70
C ALA A 8 0.61 -12.50 7.57
N TRP A 9 1.62 -12.20 8.41
CA TRP A 9 2.41 -10.97 8.30
C TRP A 9 3.11 -10.82 6.93
N VAL A 10 3.42 -11.92 6.25
CA VAL A 10 4.06 -11.91 4.92
C VAL A 10 3.14 -11.25 3.89
N LEU A 11 1.83 -11.47 3.97
CA LEU A 11 0.88 -10.81 3.06
C LEU A 11 0.93 -9.29 3.20
N LEU A 12 0.96 -8.78 4.44
CA LEU A 12 1.03 -7.36 4.72
C LEU A 12 2.39 -6.76 4.36
N PHE A 13 3.46 -7.53 4.55
CA PHE A 13 4.81 -7.16 4.09
C PHE A 13 4.86 -7.02 2.56
N LEU A 14 4.31 -7.99 1.82
CA LEU A 14 4.24 -7.93 0.36
C LEU A 14 3.37 -6.77 -0.14
N VAL A 15 2.26 -6.47 0.54
CA VAL A 15 1.48 -5.25 0.27
C VAL A 15 2.35 -4.00 0.47
N GLY A 16 3.10 -3.93 1.56
CA GLY A 16 4.06 -2.84 1.81
C GLY A 16 5.11 -2.70 0.71
N LEU A 17 5.65 -3.81 0.20
CA LEU A 17 6.57 -3.80 -0.94
C LEU A 17 5.91 -3.31 -2.24
N GLY A 18 4.66 -3.70 -2.50
CA GLY A 18 3.89 -3.20 -3.63
C GLY A 18 3.67 -1.68 -3.57
N ILE A 19 3.35 -1.16 -2.37
CA ILE A 19 3.22 0.29 -2.14
C ILE A 19 4.58 0.99 -2.30
N ALA A 20 5.68 0.38 -1.83
CA ALA A 20 7.02 0.93 -2.01
C ALA A 20 7.43 1.00 -3.49
N TYR A 21 7.08 -0.03 -4.27
CA TYR A 21 7.31 -0.02 -5.72
C TYR A 21 6.51 1.11 -6.39
N PHE A 22 5.24 1.27 -6.04
CA PHE A 22 4.43 2.38 -6.55
C PHE A 22 5.02 3.74 -6.15
N ALA A 23 5.54 3.89 -4.93
CA ALA A 23 6.24 5.09 -4.52
C ALA A 23 7.49 5.37 -5.37
N TYR A 24 8.33 4.34 -5.59
CA TYR A 24 9.50 4.44 -6.46
C TYR A 24 9.14 4.91 -7.87
N ASP A 25 8.08 4.35 -8.44
CA ASP A 25 7.57 4.72 -9.76
C ASP A 25 7.21 6.22 -9.81
N ASN A 26 6.59 6.76 -8.76
CA ASN A 26 6.23 8.18 -8.69
C ASN A 26 7.39 9.12 -8.35
N ILE A 27 8.47 8.64 -7.70
CA ILE A 27 9.64 9.47 -7.35
C ILE A 27 10.63 9.53 -8.52
N VAL A 28 10.91 8.38 -9.11
CA VAL A 28 12.06 8.19 -10.02
C VAL A 28 11.61 8.16 -11.48
N VAL A 29 10.59 7.36 -11.81
CA VAL A 29 10.15 7.16 -13.20
C VAL A 29 9.22 8.29 -13.64
N ILE A 30 8.23 8.62 -12.80
CA ILE A 30 7.15 9.58 -13.06
C ILE A 30 6.42 9.22 -14.37
N PRO A 31 5.60 8.14 -14.39
CA PRO A 31 4.89 7.70 -15.59
C PRO A 31 4.04 8.79 -16.25
N ALA A 32 3.58 9.77 -15.47
CA ALA A 32 2.88 10.95 -15.96
C ALA A 32 3.68 11.79 -16.96
N LEU A 33 4.99 11.59 -17.06
CA LEU A 33 5.85 12.30 -18.01
C LEU A 33 6.38 11.39 -19.11
N ASP A 34 5.97 10.12 -19.16
CA ASP A 34 6.35 9.22 -20.24
C ASP A 34 5.49 9.52 -21.50
N PRO A 35 6.06 10.07 -22.57
CA PRO A 35 5.31 10.34 -23.80
C PRO A 35 4.90 9.06 -24.54
N ALA A 36 5.49 7.92 -24.20
CA ALA A 36 5.17 6.61 -24.77
C ALA A 36 4.09 5.84 -24.00
N ASP A 37 3.66 6.32 -22.83
CA ASP A 37 2.58 5.74 -22.05
C ASP A 37 1.25 6.46 -22.36
N PRO A 38 0.38 5.90 -23.22
CA PRO A 38 -0.88 6.56 -23.60
C PRO A 38 -1.90 6.60 -22.45
N ASP A 39 -1.74 5.77 -21.41
CA ASP A 39 -2.71 5.62 -20.33
C ASP A 39 -2.36 6.50 -19.12
N ARG A 40 -1.06 6.69 -18.85
CA ARG A 40 -0.57 7.46 -17.70
C ARG A 40 0.19 8.71 -18.10
N GLY A 41 0.78 8.74 -19.30
CA GLY A 41 1.58 9.83 -19.80
C GLY A 41 0.76 11.08 -20.09
N TRP A 42 1.08 12.17 -19.41
CA TRP A 42 0.51 13.51 -19.57
C TRP A 42 1.50 14.47 -20.23
N ALA A 43 2.70 14.01 -20.55
CA ALA A 43 3.74 14.81 -21.22
C ALA A 43 3.28 15.40 -22.56
N TRP A 44 2.31 14.79 -23.24
CA TRP A 44 1.74 15.33 -24.47
C TRP A 44 0.72 16.47 -24.24
N LEU A 45 0.23 16.66 -23.01
CA LEU A 45 -0.75 17.70 -22.69
C LEU A 45 -0.13 19.10 -22.63
N THR A 46 1.20 19.21 -22.52
CA THR A 46 1.89 20.49 -22.43
C THR A 46 3.35 20.37 -22.85
N THR A 47 3.88 21.45 -23.41
CA THR A 47 5.33 21.62 -23.66
C THR A 47 5.94 22.73 -22.80
N ASP A 48 5.13 23.36 -21.93
CA ASP A 48 5.58 24.42 -21.02
C ASP A 48 6.50 23.84 -19.93
N PRO A 49 7.78 24.27 -19.85
CA PRO A 49 8.72 23.78 -18.86
C PRO A 49 8.25 23.98 -17.42
N ALA A 50 7.56 25.08 -17.12
CA ALA A 50 7.09 25.37 -15.75
C ALA A 50 5.99 24.39 -15.32
N VAL A 51 5.10 24.02 -16.24
CA VAL A 51 4.05 23.02 -15.97
C VAL A 51 4.67 21.64 -15.79
N ILE A 52 5.65 21.28 -16.63
CA ILE A 52 6.35 19.99 -16.52
C ILE A 52 7.05 19.88 -15.16
N ASP A 53 7.74 20.92 -14.71
CA ASP A 53 8.44 20.90 -13.42
C ASP A 53 7.46 20.86 -12.24
N TYR A 54 6.32 21.53 -12.33
CA TYR A 54 5.24 21.38 -11.35
C TYR A 54 4.72 19.94 -11.27
N ILE A 55 4.48 19.28 -12.41
CA ILE A 55 4.07 17.87 -12.45
C ILE A 55 5.12 16.99 -11.77
N LYS A 56 6.41 17.18 -12.08
CA LYS A 56 7.49 16.41 -11.43
C LYS A 56 7.48 16.58 -9.91
N ASP A 57 7.37 17.82 -9.44
CA ASP A 57 7.39 18.12 -8.02
C ASP A 57 6.19 17.50 -7.29
N TRP A 58 5.00 17.60 -7.87
CA TRP A 58 3.79 17.00 -7.32
C TRP A 58 3.90 15.48 -7.22
N PHE A 59 4.31 14.80 -8.29
CA PHE A 59 4.46 13.35 -8.31
C PHE A 59 5.54 12.86 -7.36
N ARG A 60 6.67 13.56 -7.26
CA ARG A 60 7.74 13.23 -6.29
C ARG A 60 7.28 13.41 -4.86
N THR A 61 6.63 14.51 -4.55
CA THR A 61 6.09 14.79 -3.21
C THR A 61 5.07 13.72 -2.81
N PHE A 62 4.16 13.38 -3.73
CA PHE A 62 3.22 12.29 -3.54
C PHE A 62 3.95 10.95 -3.31
N GLY A 63 4.92 10.63 -4.17
CA GLY A 63 5.73 9.43 -4.06
C GLY A 63 6.48 9.31 -2.72
N TYR A 64 7.06 10.39 -2.20
CA TYR A 64 7.70 10.39 -0.88
C TYR A 64 6.71 10.10 0.25
N TRP A 65 5.50 10.67 0.18
CA TRP A 65 4.45 10.38 1.15
C TRP A 65 4.03 8.90 1.11
N VAL A 66 3.82 8.36 -0.09
CA VAL A 66 3.51 6.94 -0.30
C VAL A 66 4.65 6.04 0.21
N LEU A 67 5.91 6.43 -0.02
CA LEU A 67 7.07 5.69 0.47
C LEU A 67 7.09 5.60 2.00
N ALA A 68 6.79 6.72 2.68
CA ALA A 68 6.70 6.73 4.14
C ALA A 68 5.62 5.75 4.65
N ILE A 69 4.45 5.72 4.01
CA ILE A 69 3.39 4.75 4.32
C ILE A 69 3.88 3.31 4.08
N ALA A 70 4.54 3.05 2.96
CA ALA A 70 5.09 1.73 2.64
C ALA A 70 6.06 1.24 3.72
N VAL A 71 6.98 2.11 4.14
CA VAL A 71 7.95 1.81 5.21
C VAL A 71 7.24 1.49 6.52
N LEU A 72 6.23 2.27 6.91
CA LEU A 72 5.45 1.99 8.11
C LEU A 72 4.75 0.63 8.04
N VAL A 73 4.13 0.30 6.91
CA VAL A 73 3.48 -1.01 6.71
C VAL A 73 4.47 -2.16 6.82
N ILE A 74 5.65 -2.02 6.19
CA ILE A 74 6.73 -3.01 6.25
C ILE A 74 7.24 -3.18 7.68
N VAL A 75 7.51 -2.08 8.38
CA VAL A 75 8.04 -2.12 9.76
C VAL A 75 6.99 -2.71 10.70
N ILE A 76 5.76 -2.24 10.67
CA ILE A 76 4.70 -2.72 11.58
C ILE A 76 4.40 -4.19 11.31
N SER A 77 4.35 -4.63 10.05
CA SER A 77 4.11 -6.03 9.69
C SER A 77 5.23 -6.96 10.17
N THR A 78 6.49 -6.57 10.00
CA THR A 78 7.66 -7.39 10.37
C THR A 78 7.99 -7.38 11.86
N THR A 79 7.51 -6.36 12.60
CA THR A 79 7.74 -6.20 14.04
C THR A 79 6.50 -6.55 14.87
N GLY A 80 5.70 -5.55 15.26
CA GLY A 80 4.59 -5.71 16.19
C GLY A 80 3.53 -6.69 15.72
N PHE A 81 3.21 -6.70 14.42
CA PHE A 81 2.19 -7.60 13.87
C PHE A 81 2.67 -9.05 13.91
N ARG A 82 3.89 -9.33 13.46
CA ARG A 82 4.51 -10.66 13.52
C ARG A 82 4.58 -11.21 14.95
N GLN A 83 4.69 -10.33 15.94
CA GLN A 83 4.73 -10.67 17.37
C GLN A 83 3.33 -10.78 18.00
N GLY A 84 2.24 -10.56 17.26
CA GLY A 84 0.88 -10.66 17.78
C GLY A 84 0.46 -9.46 18.64
N GLN A 85 1.14 -8.32 18.55
CA GLN A 85 0.83 -7.13 19.34
C GLN A 85 -0.44 -6.44 18.81
N ARG A 86 -1.42 -6.19 19.68
CA ARG A 86 -2.74 -5.66 19.28
C ARG A 86 -2.68 -4.29 18.60
N TRP A 87 -1.81 -3.39 19.07
CA TRP A 87 -1.69 -2.06 18.47
C TRP A 87 -1.31 -2.15 16.99
N ALA A 88 -0.44 -3.11 16.61
CA ALA A 88 -0.01 -3.28 15.23
C ALA A 88 -1.16 -3.74 14.32
N TRP A 89 -2.05 -4.58 14.84
CA TRP A 89 -3.26 -4.97 14.12
C TRP A 89 -4.19 -3.76 13.90
N TYR A 90 -4.42 -2.94 14.93
CA TYR A 90 -5.23 -1.72 14.81
C TYR A 90 -4.59 -0.71 13.86
N SER A 91 -3.27 -0.51 13.92
CA SER A 91 -2.55 0.39 13.01
C SER A 91 -2.71 -0.03 11.54
N LEU A 92 -2.67 -1.33 11.25
CA LEU A 92 -2.79 -1.84 9.89
C LEU A 92 -4.24 -1.88 9.36
N LEU A 93 -5.26 -1.57 10.18
CA LEU A 93 -6.62 -1.27 9.68
C LEU A 93 -6.66 -0.02 8.80
N TYR A 94 -5.63 0.83 8.86
CA TYR A 94 -5.43 1.90 7.90
C TYR A 94 -5.47 1.40 6.46
N LEU A 95 -4.83 0.26 6.16
CA LEU A 95 -4.70 -0.26 4.79
C LEU A 95 -6.03 -0.50 4.07
N PRO A 96 -7.00 -1.28 4.61
CA PRO A 96 -8.27 -1.49 3.92
C PRO A 96 -9.08 -0.19 3.79
N VAL A 97 -9.01 0.73 4.75
CA VAL A 97 -9.69 2.04 4.60
C VAL A 97 -9.05 2.85 3.47
N HIS A 98 -7.73 2.95 3.47
CA HIS A 98 -6.97 3.71 2.49
C HIS A 98 -7.13 3.15 1.07
N LEU A 99 -7.03 1.82 0.91
CA LEU A 99 -7.25 1.15 -0.37
C LEU A 99 -8.69 1.35 -0.86
N GLY A 100 -9.68 1.28 0.04
CA GLY A 100 -11.09 1.52 -0.30
C GLY A 100 -11.34 2.93 -0.82
N ILE A 101 -10.75 3.95 -0.20
CA ILE A 101 -10.81 5.33 -0.68
C ILE A 101 -10.20 5.45 -2.08
N HIS A 102 -9.03 4.84 -2.32
CA HIS A 102 -8.36 4.93 -3.62
C HIS A 102 -9.11 4.18 -4.73
N MET A 103 -9.87 3.13 -4.42
CA MET A 103 -10.75 2.49 -5.41
C MET A 103 -11.87 3.43 -5.90
N VAL A 104 -12.34 4.34 -5.04
CA VAL A 104 -13.36 5.34 -5.40
C VAL A 104 -12.72 6.46 -6.23
N ILE A 105 -11.53 6.92 -5.85
CA ILE A 105 -10.84 8.04 -6.51
C ILE A 105 -10.23 7.60 -7.86
N TRP A 106 -9.69 6.38 -7.95
CA TRP A 106 -9.02 5.83 -9.13
C TRP A 106 -9.68 4.53 -9.61
N PRO A 107 -10.86 4.60 -10.24
CA PRO A 107 -11.58 3.40 -10.69
C PRO A 107 -10.77 2.53 -11.66
N TRP A 108 -9.91 3.12 -12.48
CA TRP A 108 -9.04 2.38 -13.40
C TRP A 108 -8.01 1.50 -12.69
N ALA A 109 -7.66 1.81 -11.43
CA ALA A 109 -6.74 1.03 -10.61
C ALA A 109 -7.46 -0.07 -9.80
N ILE A 110 -8.79 -0.22 -9.91
CA ILE A 110 -9.56 -1.21 -9.13
C ILE A 110 -8.96 -2.63 -9.23
N PRO A 111 -8.58 -3.17 -10.40
CA PRO A 111 -8.08 -4.54 -10.46
C PRO A 111 -6.87 -4.79 -9.55
N ILE A 112 -5.88 -3.88 -9.57
CA ILE A 112 -4.69 -4.01 -8.72
C ILE A 112 -5.01 -3.69 -7.26
N LEU A 113 -5.82 -2.68 -6.99
CA LEU A 113 -6.23 -2.31 -5.63
C LEU A 113 -7.05 -3.42 -4.98
N ALA A 114 -7.87 -4.16 -5.74
CA ALA A 114 -8.69 -5.27 -5.24
C ALA A 114 -7.83 -6.45 -4.81
N VAL A 115 -6.75 -6.74 -5.54
CA VAL A 115 -5.76 -7.74 -5.13
C VAL A 115 -5.08 -7.31 -3.83
N LEU A 116 -4.61 -6.07 -3.73
CA LEU A 116 -3.99 -5.54 -2.50
C LEU A 116 -4.97 -5.54 -1.32
N MET A 117 -6.25 -5.23 -1.57
CA MET A 117 -7.32 -5.29 -0.57
C MET A 117 -7.52 -6.72 -0.07
N ALA A 118 -7.65 -7.69 -0.97
CA ALA A 118 -7.82 -9.09 -0.62
C ALA A 118 -6.63 -9.61 0.20
N MET A 119 -5.40 -9.29 -0.23
CA MET A 119 -4.18 -9.63 0.52
C MET A 119 -4.15 -8.98 1.90
N THR A 120 -4.55 -7.72 2.00
CA THR A 120 -4.61 -6.97 3.26
C THR A 120 -5.62 -7.58 4.23
N LEU A 121 -6.85 -7.83 3.77
CA LEU A 121 -7.91 -8.44 4.57
C LEU A 121 -7.52 -9.86 5.00
N ALA A 122 -6.95 -10.66 4.10
CA ALA A 122 -6.42 -11.98 4.46
C ALA A 122 -5.31 -11.87 5.51
N GLY A 123 -4.37 -10.94 5.33
CA GLY A 123 -3.28 -10.67 6.28
C GLY A 123 -3.78 -10.29 7.68
N LEU A 124 -4.86 -9.51 7.77
CA LEU A 124 -5.45 -9.07 9.04
C LEU A 124 -6.36 -10.13 9.69
N LEU A 125 -7.14 -10.87 8.90
CA LEU A 125 -8.18 -11.76 9.41
C LEU A 125 -7.68 -13.18 9.72
N LEU A 126 -6.75 -13.73 8.92
CA LEU A 126 -6.18 -15.07 9.17
C LEU A 126 -5.52 -15.22 10.56
N PRO A 127 -4.79 -14.22 11.10
CA PRO A 127 -4.19 -14.29 12.42
C PRO A 127 -5.07 -13.72 13.53
N PHE A 128 -6.34 -13.41 13.31
CA PHE A 128 -7.18 -12.68 14.27
C PHE A 128 -7.16 -13.27 15.69
N ARG A 129 -7.19 -14.61 15.82
CA ARG A 129 -7.15 -15.30 17.12
C ARG A 129 -5.80 -15.19 17.86
N ILE A 130 -4.72 -14.83 17.17
CA ILE A 130 -3.40 -14.56 17.78
C ILE A 130 -3.47 -13.23 18.54
N PHE A 131 -4.10 -12.22 17.95
CA PHE A 131 -4.25 -10.90 18.56
C PHE A 131 -5.35 -10.87 19.62
N PHE A 132 -6.42 -11.64 19.41
CA PHE A 132 -7.60 -11.68 20.28
C PHE A 132 -7.93 -13.12 20.70
N PRO A 133 -7.19 -13.71 21.67
CA PRO A 133 -7.49 -15.04 22.19
C PRO A 133 -8.89 -15.09 22.83
N SER A 134 -9.63 -16.16 22.58
CA SER A 134 -10.94 -16.38 23.22
C SER A 134 -10.79 -16.69 24.71
N LYS A 135 -11.71 -16.18 25.53
CA LYS A 135 -11.73 -16.30 26.99
C LYS A 135 -11.93 -17.75 27.50
N ASN A 136 -12.32 -18.68 26.62
CA ASN A 136 -12.63 -20.08 26.97
C ASN A 136 -11.40 -21.03 26.96
N ARG A 137 -10.19 -20.50 27.20
CA ARG A 137 -8.98 -21.30 27.43
C ARG A 137 -8.37 -20.88 28.76
N GLY A 138 -9.07 -21.23 29.83
CA GLY A 138 -8.60 -21.29 31.21
C GLY A 138 -8.94 -22.66 31.75
#